data_AF-D1BVF6-F1
#
_entry.id   AF-D1BVF6-F1
#
_cell.length_a   1.000
_cell.length_b   1.000
_cell.length_c   1.000
_cell.angle_alpha   90.00
_cell.angle_beta   90.00
_cell.angle_gamma   90.00
#
_symmetry.space_group_name_H-M   'P 1'
#
loop_
_entity.id
_entity.type
_entity.pdbx_description
1 polymer ?
#
loop_
_entity_poly.entity_id
_entity_poly.type
_entity_poly.pdbx_seq_one_letter_code
_entity_poly.pdbx_strand_id
1 'polypeptide(L)'
;MRRTVAGTALVLALALSGCTSPGSTAEPGGAPAAEAAEVAEVAGEGKLDIAAAAERFVAITEPYEKVMAQYHEAETDDAPLETQVGLAGATASALRARVEGLRGTTWPDEVAADLAKLAVADEKAAAEWEAAGTAASVEEAYDAAGRAMAFNTLPEVDAVRTALGIPAGE
;
A
#
# COMPACT_ATOMS: atom_id res chain seq x y z
N MET A 1 -48.59 -8.28 12.16
CA MET A 1 -49.08 -7.38 11.09
C MET A 1 -47.89 -6.98 10.25
N ARG A 2 -47.88 -7.38 8.97
CA ARG A 2 -46.81 -7.07 8.01
C ARG A 2 -47.07 -5.69 7.40
N ARG A 3 -46.05 -4.85 7.30
CA ARG A 3 -46.05 -3.64 6.46
C ARG A 3 -44.78 -3.61 5.62
N THR A 4 -44.94 -4.01 4.38
CA THR A 4 -44.03 -3.77 3.25
C THR A 4 -44.20 -2.32 2.79
N VAL A 5 -43.09 -1.63 2.52
CA VAL A 5 -43.06 -0.38 1.73
C VAL A 5 -42.04 -0.56 0.63
N ALA A 6 -42.43 -0.18 -0.58
CA ALA A 6 -41.79 -0.43 -1.86
C ALA A 6 -41.24 0.86 -2.48
N GLY A 7 -40.35 0.70 -3.46
CA GLY A 7 -39.98 1.69 -4.48
C GLY A 7 -38.84 2.62 -4.09
N THR A 8 -37.85 2.95 -4.93
CA THR A 8 -37.87 3.02 -6.40
C THR A 8 -36.43 2.99 -6.92
N ALA A 9 -36.16 2.21 -7.97
CA ALA A 9 -34.89 2.19 -8.69
C ALA A 9 -34.88 3.28 -9.76
N LEU A 10 -33.78 4.01 -9.89
CA LEU A 10 -33.54 4.93 -11.00
C LEU A 10 -32.29 4.45 -11.78
N VAL A 11 -32.52 3.98 -13.00
CA VAL A 11 -31.48 3.64 -13.99
C VAL A 11 -31.37 4.83 -14.94
N LEU A 12 -30.19 5.43 -15.05
CA LEU A 12 -29.84 6.34 -16.14
C LEU A 12 -28.82 5.66 -17.04
N ALA A 13 -29.28 5.24 -18.22
CA ALA A 13 -28.45 4.85 -19.34
C ALA A 13 -28.19 6.08 -20.21
N LEU A 14 -26.92 6.45 -20.39
CA LEU A 14 -26.49 7.40 -21.42
C LEU A 14 -25.82 6.62 -22.55
N ALA A 15 -26.54 6.49 -23.66
CA ALA A 15 -26.01 6.06 -24.93
C ALA A 15 -25.53 7.29 -25.72
N LEU A 16 -24.27 7.30 -26.15
CA LEU A 16 -23.80 8.13 -27.25
C LEU A 16 -23.23 7.22 -28.32
N SER A 17 -23.81 7.34 -29.51
CA SER A 17 -23.57 6.55 -30.70
C SER A 17 -22.53 7.19 -31.62
N GLY A 18 -21.88 6.33 -32.41
CA GLY A 18 -21.23 6.66 -33.69
C GLY A 18 -19.69 6.68 -33.63
N CYS A 19 -18.92 6.20 -34.60
CA CYS A 19 -19.17 5.47 -35.84
C CYS A 19 -17.80 4.87 -36.29
N THR A 20 -17.83 3.93 -37.23
CA THR A 20 -16.76 2.97 -37.60
C THR A 20 -15.83 3.43 -38.75
N SER A 21 -14.52 3.11 -38.62
CA SER A 21 -13.45 2.61 -39.56
C SER A 21 -13.38 3.01 -41.06
N PRO A 22 -12.33 2.60 -41.85
CA PRO A 22 -10.85 2.60 -41.73
C PRO A 22 -10.13 3.23 -42.98
N GLY A 23 -8.78 3.35 -43.00
CA GLY A 23 -8.03 3.48 -44.28
C GLY A 23 -6.81 4.42 -44.29
N SER A 24 -5.78 4.06 -45.06
CA SER A 24 -4.36 4.42 -44.92
C SER A 24 -3.85 5.54 -45.88
N THR A 25 -2.71 6.15 -45.49
CA THR A 25 -1.59 6.66 -46.33
C THR A 25 -1.62 8.11 -46.89
N ALA A 26 -0.81 9.02 -46.32
CA ALA A 26 0.42 9.63 -46.90
C ALA A 26 0.86 10.96 -46.21
N GLU A 27 2.17 11.08 -45.97
CA GLU A 27 3.06 12.08 -45.32
C GLU A 27 3.04 13.56 -45.83
N PRO A 28 3.94 14.48 -45.40
CA PRO A 28 4.77 14.60 -44.18
C PRO A 28 4.61 15.99 -43.48
N GLY A 29 5.02 16.12 -42.21
CA GLY A 29 5.15 17.45 -41.62
C GLY A 29 5.58 17.49 -40.16
N GLY A 30 6.88 17.70 -39.95
CA GLY A 30 7.40 18.40 -38.77
C GLY A 30 7.48 17.60 -37.47
N ALA A 31 8.66 17.04 -37.20
CA ALA A 31 9.13 16.86 -35.82
C ALA A 31 9.27 18.26 -35.16
N PRO A 32 9.11 18.38 -33.82
CA PRO A 32 10.19 17.96 -32.93
C PRO A 32 9.73 17.14 -31.71
N ALA A 33 10.64 16.28 -31.27
CA ALA A 33 10.84 15.76 -29.92
C ALA A 33 9.63 15.77 -28.95
N ALA A 34 9.00 14.60 -28.81
CA ALA A 34 8.49 14.17 -27.52
C ALA A 34 9.31 12.94 -27.13
N GLU A 35 9.97 13.05 -25.99
CA GLU A 35 10.79 12.03 -25.34
C GLU A 35 10.19 10.63 -25.49
N ALA A 36 11.08 9.69 -25.76
CA ALA A 36 10.82 8.27 -25.73
C ALA A 36 10.18 7.90 -24.39
N ALA A 37 8.90 7.53 -24.40
CA ALA A 37 8.44 6.52 -23.47
C ALA A 37 9.07 5.21 -23.94
N GLU A 38 10.35 4.99 -23.59
CA GLU A 38 10.88 3.65 -23.48
C GLU A 38 9.99 2.96 -22.46
N VAL A 39 9.10 2.12 -22.98
CA VAL A 39 8.45 1.07 -22.22
C VAL A 39 9.61 0.26 -21.67
N ALA A 40 9.97 0.51 -20.40
CA ALA A 40 11.07 -0.19 -19.75
C ALA A 40 10.82 -1.68 -19.93
N GLU A 41 11.71 -2.25 -20.74
CA GLU A 41 11.79 -3.64 -21.10
C GLU A 41 11.70 -4.47 -19.82
N VAL A 42 11.05 -5.63 -19.90
CA VAL A 42 11.06 -6.66 -18.86
C VAL A 42 12.53 -7.10 -18.69
N ALA A 43 13.28 -6.40 -17.83
CA ALA A 43 14.64 -6.74 -17.50
C ALA A 43 14.60 -8.00 -16.63
N GLY A 44 15.05 -9.11 -17.21
CA GLY A 44 15.08 -10.41 -16.56
C GLY A 44 15.82 -10.39 -15.23
N GLU A 45 15.27 -11.11 -14.25
CA GLU A 45 15.90 -11.73 -13.06
C GLU A 45 17.19 -11.06 -12.51
N GLY A 46 17.21 -9.72 -12.47
CA GLY A 46 18.28 -8.91 -11.92
C GLY A 46 17.80 -8.16 -10.69
N LYS A 47 18.74 -7.75 -9.82
CA LYS A 47 18.43 -6.81 -8.74
C LYS A 47 17.90 -5.52 -9.35
N LEU A 48 16.93 -4.90 -8.70
CA LEU A 48 16.50 -3.55 -9.05
C LEU A 48 17.70 -2.60 -8.98
N ASP A 49 17.74 -1.60 -9.86
CA ASP A 49 18.60 -0.45 -9.61
C ASP A 49 18.07 0.38 -8.44
N ILE A 50 18.85 1.36 -7.97
CA ILE A 50 18.50 2.16 -6.79
C ILE A 50 17.21 2.97 -7.00
N ALA A 51 16.96 3.51 -8.19
CA ALA A 51 15.77 4.32 -8.46
C ALA A 51 14.50 3.45 -8.47
N ALA A 52 14.54 2.33 -9.19
CA ALA A 52 13.46 1.36 -9.21
C ALA A 52 13.22 0.74 -7.82
N ALA A 53 14.27 0.50 -7.05
CA ALA A 53 14.16 0.05 -5.66
C ALA A 53 13.49 1.11 -4.77
N ALA A 54 13.82 2.39 -4.94
CA ALA A 54 13.18 3.48 -4.20
C ALA A 54 11.67 3.52 -4.47
N GLU A 55 11.26 3.54 -5.74
CA GLU A 55 9.85 3.51 -6.13
C GLU A 55 9.13 2.28 -5.61
N ARG A 56 9.77 1.11 -5.71
CA ARG A 56 9.20 -0.15 -5.23
C ARG A 56 9.03 -0.16 -3.71
N PHE A 57 9.99 0.36 -2.96
CA PHE A 57 9.93 0.43 -1.50
C PHE A 57 8.78 1.34 -1.02
N VAL A 58 8.61 2.51 -1.65
CA VAL A 58 7.49 3.42 -1.37
C VAL A 58 6.17 2.73 -1.68
N ALA A 59 6.02 2.15 -2.86
CA ALA A 59 4.77 1.49 -3.28
C ALA A 59 4.36 0.33 -2.36
N ILE A 60 5.33 -0.41 -1.80
CA ILE A 60 5.07 -1.49 -0.83
C ILE A 60 4.68 -0.94 0.54
N THR A 61 5.20 0.23 0.94
CA THR A 61 5.07 0.77 2.29
C THR A 61 3.85 1.71 2.46
N GLU A 62 3.48 2.47 1.43
CA GLU A 62 2.36 3.44 1.46
C GLU A 62 1.04 2.89 2.02
N PRO A 63 0.57 1.69 1.63
CA PRO A 63 -0.69 1.16 2.17
C PRO A 63 -0.69 0.97 3.68
N TYR A 64 0.46 0.57 4.25
CA TYR A 64 0.64 0.43 5.69
C TYR A 64 0.67 1.79 6.39
N GLU A 65 1.44 2.75 5.87
CA GLU A 65 1.51 4.11 6.42
C GLU A 65 0.13 4.78 6.47
N LYS A 66 -0.65 4.62 5.39
CA LYS A 66 -2.00 5.16 5.30
C LYS A 66 -2.95 4.59 6.35
N VAL A 67 -2.99 3.26 6.52
CA VAL A 67 -3.90 2.65 7.50
C VAL A 67 -3.45 2.90 8.93
N MET A 68 -2.14 2.99 9.19
CA MET A 68 -1.61 3.40 10.49
C MET A 68 -2.02 4.83 10.84
N ALA A 69 -1.96 5.76 9.89
CA ALA A 69 -2.43 7.14 10.11
C ALA A 69 -3.93 7.16 10.48
N GLN A 70 -4.76 6.38 9.78
CA GLN A 70 -6.18 6.23 10.09
C GLN A 70 -6.43 5.60 11.46
N TYR A 71 -5.62 4.61 11.84
CA TYR A 71 -5.69 4.00 13.16
C TYR A 71 -5.40 5.05 14.25
N HIS A 72 -4.30 5.78 14.15
CA HIS A 72 -3.95 6.83 15.12
C HIS A 72 -4.97 7.98 15.18
N GLU A 73 -5.56 8.36 14.04
CA GLU A 73 -6.68 9.31 14.02
C GLU A 73 -7.88 8.76 14.80
N ALA A 74 -8.24 7.49 14.58
CA ALA A 74 -9.32 6.84 15.31
C ALA A 74 -9.04 6.69 16.82
N GLU A 75 -7.78 6.46 17.23
CA GLU A 75 -7.38 6.49 18.64
C GLU A 75 -7.55 7.89 19.23
N THR A 76 -7.09 8.91 18.50
CA THR A 76 -7.15 10.33 18.93
C THR A 76 -8.59 10.81 19.09
N ASP A 77 -9.49 10.35 18.22
CA ASP A 77 -10.90 10.73 18.21
C ASP A 77 -11.79 9.85 19.11
N ASP A 78 -11.21 8.94 19.90
CA ASP A 78 -11.94 7.98 20.75
C ASP A 78 -13.00 7.19 19.95
N ALA A 79 -12.65 6.74 18.74
CA ALA A 79 -13.57 6.06 17.85
C ALA A 79 -14.15 4.78 18.49
N PRO A 80 -15.35 4.32 18.10
CA PRO A 80 -15.95 3.10 18.65
C PRO A 80 -15.07 1.87 18.43
N LEU A 81 -15.17 0.89 19.34
CA LEU A 81 -14.41 -0.37 19.28
C LEU A 81 -14.43 -1.02 17.89
N GLU A 82 -15.60 -1.10 17.26
CA GLU A 82 -15.78 -1.69 15.92
C GLU A 82 -14.86 -1.03 14.88
N THR A 83 -14.70 0.30 14.95
CA THR A 83 -13.81 1.05 14.06
C THR A 83 -12.35 0.74 14.37
N GLN A 84 -11.96 0.72 15.65
CA GLN A 84 -10.59 0.45 16.08
C GLN A 84 -10.14 -0.96 15.70
N VAL A 85 -10.94 -1.99 15.97
CA VAL A 85 -10.60 -3.39 15.61
C VAL A 85 -10.62 -3.59 14.09
N GLY A 86 -11.50 -2.91 13.37
CA GLY A 86 -11.52 -2.92 11.91
C GLY A 86 -10.22 -2.34 11.31
N LEU A 87 -9.77 -1.20 11.83
CA LEU A 87 -8.50 -0.58 11.42
C LEU A 87 -7.29 -1.42 11.83
N ALA A 88 -7.28 -2.00 13.03
CA ALA A 88 -6.22 -2.92 13.47
C ALA A 88 -6.10 -4.15 12.54
N GLY A 89 -7.23 -4.76 12.15
CA GLY A 89 -7.25 -5.85 11.18
C GLY A 89 -6.76 -5.42 9.78
N ALA A 90 -7.09 -4.21 9.36
CA ALA A 90 -6.57 -3.64 8.12
C ALA A 90 -5.06 -3.37 8.18
N THR A 91 -4.54 -2.89 9.31
CA THR A 91 -3.10 -2.75 9.58
C THR A 91 -2.37 -4.09 9.50
N ALA A 92 -2.91 -5.15 10.13
CA ALA A 92 -2.32 -6.49 10.03
C ALA A 92 -2.26 -6.98 8.58
N SER A 93 -3.31 -6.73 7.82
CA SER A 93 -3.39 -7.11 6.40
C SER A 93 -2.38 -6.33 5.55
N ALA A 94 -2.23 -5.03 5.80
CA ALA A 94 -1.25 -4.18 5.11
C ALA A 94 0.19 -4.59 5.44
N LEU A 95 0.48 -4.92 6.71
CA LEU A 95 1.80 -5.44 7.11
C LEU A 95 2.12 -6.77 6.42
N ARG A 96 1.16 -7.70 6.31
CA ARG A 96 1.36 -8.94 5.55
C ARG A 96 1.69 -8.66 4.09
N ALA A 97 0.92 -7.79 3.44
CA ALA A 97 1.17 -7.41 2.05
C ALA A 97 2.56 -6.75 1.89
N ARG A 98 2.97 -5.93 2.87
CA ARG A 98 4.32 -5.36 2.93
C ARG A 98 5.39 -6.44 3.05
N VAL A 99 5.25 -7.39 3.98
CA VAL A 99 6.16 -8.54 4.13
C VAL A 99 6.28 -9.34 2.84
N GLU A 100 5.16 -9.63 2.19
CA GLU A 100 5.13 -10.33 0.90
C GLU A 100 5.86 -9.52 -0.19
N GLY A 101 5.60 -8.22 -0.29
CA GLY A 101 6.28 -7.33 -1.24
C GLY A 101 7.78 -7.24 -0.99
N LEU A 102 8.19 -7.14 0.28
CA LEU A 102 9.60 -7.10 0.70
C LEU A 102 10.31 -8.41 0.36
N ARG A 103 9.71 -9.56 0.66
CA ARG A 103 10.31 -10.89 0.39
C ARG A 103 10.26 -11.28 -1.09
N GLY A 104 9.28 -10.80 -1.83
CA GLY A 104 9.06 -11.10 -3.24
C GLY A 104 9.84 -10.22 -4.21
N THR A 105 10.63 -9.27 -3.72
CA THR A 105 11.40 -8.34 -4.54
C THR A 105 12.90 -8.65 -4.46
N THR A 106 13.59 -8.65 -5.61
CA THR A 106 15.05 -8.83 -5.68
C THR A 106 15.74 -7.47 -5.51
N TRP A 107 16.12 -7.14 -4.28
CA TRP A 107 16.66 -5.84 -3.89
C TRP A 107 18.17 -5.66 -4.19
N PRO A 108 18.65 -4.40 -4.33
CA PRO A 108 20.07 -4.07 -4.29
C PRO A 108 20.75 -4.60 -3.01
N ASP A 109 22.04 -4.93 -3.09
CA ASP A 109 22.80 -5.48 -1.95
C ASP A 109 22.87 -4.50 -0.77
N GLU A 110 22.87 -3.20 -1.09
CA GLU A 110 22.96 -2.09 -0.15
C GLU A 110 21.81 -2.07 0.86
N VAL A 111 20.64 -2.62 0.50
CA VAL A 111 19.42 -2.57 1.33
C VAL A 111 18.85 -3.94 1.68
N ALA A 112 19.27 -5.01 1.00
CA ALA A 112 18.68 -6.34 1.12
C ALA A 112 18.68 -6.86 2.57
N ALA A 113 19.77 -6.65 3.32
CA ALA A 113 19.89 -7.13 4.70
C ALA A 113 18.93 -6.41 5.65
N ASP A 114 18.75 -5.09 5.50
CA ASP A 114 17.86 -4.31 6.37
C ASP A 114 16.39 -4.55 6.01
N LEU A 115 16.07 -4.70 4.73
CA LEU A 115 14.72 -5.09 4.28
C LEU A 115 14.33 -6.50 4.76
N ALA A 116 15.28 -7.43 4.86
CA ALA A 116 15.03 -8.74 5.44
C ALA A 116 14.72 -8.65 6.94
N LYS A 117 15.43 -7.80 7.71
CA LYS A 117 15.14 -7.56 9.13
C LYS A 117 13.77 -6.90 9.31
N LEU A 118 13.49 -5.88 8.49
CA LEU A 118 12.20 -5.20 8.44
C LEU A 118 11.05 -6.21 8.23
N ALA A 119 11.17 -7.09 7.24
CA ALA A 119 10.16 -8.11 6.97
C ALA A 119 9.93 -9.08 8.15
N VAL A 120 10.97 -9.40 8.93
CA VAL A 120 10.84 -10.24 10.14
C VAL A 120 10.15 -9.49 11.28
N ALA A 121 10.44 -8.19 11.44
CA ALA A 121 9.79 -7.36 12.45
C ALA A 121 8.31 -7.11 12.10
N ASP A 122 8.02 -6.76 10.85
CA ASP A 122 6.66 -6.53 10.33
C ASP A 122 5.80 -7.80 10.45
N GLU A 123 6.36 -9.00 10.24
CA GLU A 123 5.64 -10.27 10.43
C GLU A 123 5.22 -10.50 11.88
N LYS A 124 6.06 -10.12 12.85
CA LYS A 124 5.71 -10.21 14.28
C LYS A 124 4.68 -9.16 14.67
N ALA A 125 4.83 -7.94 14.16
CA ALA A 125 3.86 -6.88 14.37
C ALA A 125 2.48 -7.25 13.81
N ALA A 126 2.41 -7.86 12.62
CA ALA A 126 1.16 -8.29 12.00
C ALA A 126 0.36 -9.23 12.92
N ALA A 127 1.03 -10.20 13.56
CA ALA A 127 0.38 -11.13 14.48
C ALA A 127 -0.26 -10.44 15.70
N GLU A 128 0.38 -9.40 16.24
CA GLU A 128 -0.19 -8.62 17.34
C GLU A 128 -1.33 -7.71 16.86
N TRP A 129 -1.24 -7.16 15.64
CA TRP A 129 -2.33 -6.40 15.03
C TRP A 129 -3.57 -7.27 14.73
N GLU A 130 -3.41 -8.55 14.43
CA GLU A 130 -4.53 -9.49 14.35
C GLU A 130 -5.22 -9.71 15.70
N ALA A 131 -4.43 -9.83 16.76
CA ALA A 131 -4.97 -9.93 18.11
C ALA A 131 -5.78 -8.67 18.44
N ALA A 132 -5.27 -7.48 18.08
CA ALA A 132 -6.01 -6.22 18.22
C ALA A 132 -7.28 -6.22 17.36
N GLY A 133 -7.23 -6.71 16.12
CA GLY A 133 -8.37 -6.78 15.21
C GLY A 133 -9.47 -7.78 15.59
N THR A 134 -9.22 -8.62 16.61
CA THR A 134 -10.19 -9.58 17.14
C THR A 134 -10.53 -9.34 18.61
N ALA A 135 -10.05 -8.24 19.18
CA ALA A 135 -10.26 -7.88 20.58
C ALA A 135 -11.75 -7.68 20.90
N ALA A 136 -12.16 -8.05 22.12
CA ALA A 136 -13.53 -7.92 22.59
C ALA A 136 -13.76 -6.59 23.34
N SER A 137 -12.70 -5.81 23.57
CA SER A 137 -12.74 -4.52 24.25
C SER A 137 -11.67 -3.56 23.72
N VAL A 138 -11.87 -2.26 24.00
CA VAL A 138 -10.94 -1.20 23.60
C VAL A 138 -9.58 -1.36 24.30
N GLU A 139 -9.59 -1.76 25.57
CA GLU A 139 -8.38 -2.03 26.34
C GLU A 139 -7.56 -3.19 25.74
N GLU A 140 -8.21 -4.31 25.41
CA GLU A 140 -7.54 -5.44 24.75
C GLU A 140 -6.97 -5.06 23.37
N ALA A 141 -7.69 -4.22 22.61
CA ALA A 141 -7.23 -3.73 21.31
C ALA A 141 -5.98 -2.88 21.47
N TYR A 142 -5.97 -1.92 22.41
CA TYR A 142 -4.83 -1.07 22.70
C TYR A 142 -3.62 -1.84 23.22
N ASP A 143 -3.83 -2.80 24.14
CA ASP A 143 -2.75 -3.62 24.66
C ASP A 143 -2.06 -4.44 23.55
N ALA A 144 -2.85 -4.99 22.62
CA ALA A 144 -2.32 -5.73 21.48
C ALA A 144 -1.62 -4.81 20.46
N ALA A 145 -2.22 -3.67 20.11
CA ALA A 145 -1.60 -2.66 19.26
C ALA A 145 -0.28 -2.14 19.86
N GLY A 146 -0.23 -1.92 21.17
CA GLY A 146 0.97 -1.53 21.90
C GLY A 146 2.10 -2.56 21.81
N ARG A 147 1.77 -3.86 21.90
CA ARG A 147 2.77 -4.94 21.65
C ARG A 147 3.23 -4.95 20.20
N ALA A 148 2.34 -4.68 19.24
CA ALA A 148 2.72 -4.57 17.83
C ALA A 148 3.71 -3.42 17.61
N MET A 149 3.43 -2.24 18.17
CA MET A 149 4.29 -1.05 18.07
C MET A 149 5.65 -1.22 18.78
N ALA A 150 5.78 -2.17 19.70
CA ALA A 150 7.06 -2.51 20.33
C ALA A 150 8.06 -3.15 19.36
N PHE A 151 7.60 -3.69 18.23
CA PHE A 151 8.47 -4.07 17.11
C PHE A 151 8.90 -2.79 16.39
N ASN A 152 9.88 -2.09 16.97
CA ASN A 152 10.44 -0.87 16.40
C ASN A 152 11.18 -1.20 15.10
N THR A 153 10.70 -0.65 14.00
CA THR A 153 11.29 -0.78 12.66
C THR A 153 11.80 0.54 12.09
N LEU A 154 11.68 1.64 12.85
CA LEU A 154 12.10 2.96 12.40
C LEU A 154 13.59 3.01 12.02
N PRO A 155 14.54 2.42 12.80
CA PRO A 155 15.95 2.42 12.41
C PRO A 155 16.20 1.73 11.06
N GLU A 156 15.55 0.59 10.80
CA GLU A 156 15.67 -0.13 9.53
C GLU A 156 15.03 0.64 8.38
N VAL A 157 13.86 1.25 8.59
CA VAL A 157 13.19 2.08 7.59
C VAL A 157 14.04 3.30 7.23
N ASP A 158 14.60 4.00 8.21
CA ASP A 158 15.46 5.17 7.99
C ASP A 158 16.76 4.81 7.26
N ALA A 159 17.37 3.67 7.60
CA ALA A 159 18.54 3.15 6.92
C ALA A 159 18.24 2.84 5.44
N VAL A 160 17.13 2.17 5.16
CA VAL A 160 16.67 1.86 3.80
C VAL A 160 16.39 3.15 3.02
N ARG A 161 15.63 4.09 3.59
CA ARG A 161 15.31 5.37 2.91
C ARG A 161 16.57 6.13 2.56
N THR A 162 17.53 6.21 3.50
CA THR A 162 18.82 6.86 3.29
C THR A 162 19.60 6.19 2.15
N ALA A 163 19.70 4.86 2.15
CA ALA A 163 20.41 4.09 1.13
C ALA A 163 19.75 4.20 -0.27
N LEU A 164 18.42 4.35 -0.32
CA LEU A 164 17.67 4.52 -1.56
C LEU A 164 17.56 5.98 -2.01
N GLY A 165 18.11 6.93 -1.27
CA GLY A 165 17.99 8.37 -1.57
C GLY A 165 16.56 8.91 -1.45
N ILE A 166 15.70 8.23 -0.69
CA ILE A 166 14.33 8.67 -0.41
C ILE A 166 14.41 9.75 0.69
N PRO A 167 13.84 10.95 0.50
CA PRO A 167 13.82 11.97 1.53
C PRO A 167 13.13 11.44 2.81
N ALA A 168 13.51 11.95 3.98
CA ALA A 168 12.76 11.66 5.21
C ALA A 168 11.29 12.05 5.01
N GLY A 169 10.36 11.20 5.46
CA GLY A 169 8.95 11.57 5.47
C GLY A 169 8.73 12.75 6.41
N GLU A 170 7.96 13.74 5.96
CA GLU A 170 7.50 14.87 6.79
C GLU A 170 6.50 14.41 7.86
#